data_AF-A0A3N5WGS7-F1
#
_entry.id   AF-A0A3N5WGS7-F1
#
_cell.length_a   1.000
_cell.length_b   1.000
_cell.length_c   1.000
_cell.angle_alpha   90.00
_cell.angle_beta   90.00
_cell.angle_gamma   90.00
#
_symmetry.space_group_name_H-M   'P 1'
#
loop_
_entity.id
_entity.type
_entity.pdbx_description
1 polymer ?
#
loop_
_entity_poly.entity_id
_entity_poly.type
_entity_poly.pdbx_seq_one_letter_code
_entity_poly.pdbx_strand_id
1 'polypeptide(L)'
;MAFTSFSTPVTPDWQDFLRCLRREGTPKRVHFIELIIDSEVQEEICTRFNLLEGIDPLDPYFKHRRQIALQSFLGYDYVVCPESVGESTDGGLSWNNLVTADTAELKRERGRSFVDEHRGPITSWLEFEAYPWPAPGALNTRSLEWFQENLPENMCMVGGLVGSF
;
A
#
# COMPACT_ATOMS: atom_id res chain seq x y z
N MET A 1 26.15 7.74 -12.54
CA MET A 1 26.45 6.48 -11.81
C MET A 1 25.12 5.87 -11.40
N ALA A 2 24.94 4.55 -11.52
CA ALA A 2 23.76 3.89 -10.99
C ALA A 2 23.80 3.93 -9.46
N PHE A 3 22.71 4.34 -8.81
CA PHE A 3 22.55 4.27 -7.36
C PHE A 3 22.71 2.82 -6.85
N THR A 4 23.62 2.58 -5.90
CA THR A 4 23.94 1.25 -5.37
C THR A 4 23.59 1.08 -3.90
N SER A 5 23.47 2.17 -3.14
CA SER A 5 23.17 2.14 -1.70
C SER A 5 22.80 3.52 -1.18
N PHE A 6 22.02 3.57 -0.11
CA PHE A 6 21.79 4.80 0.66
C PHE A 6 23.09 5.23 1.38
N SER A 7 23.32 6.53 1.48
CA SER A 7 24.46 7.08 2.23
C SER A 7 24.28 7.02 3.74
N THR A 8 23.02 6.91 4.20
CA THR A 8 22.65 6.86 5.61
C THR A 8 21.82 5.60 5.82
N PRO A 9 22.27 4.65 6.67
CA PRO A 9 21.44 3.52 7.02
C PRO A 9 20.28 4.00 7.90
N VAL A 10 19.06 3.57 7.56
CA VAL A 10 17.86 3.84 8.35
C VAL A 10 17.28 2.51 8.79
N THR A 11 17.12 2.36 10.10
CA THR A 11 16.36 1.25 10.69
C THR A 11 14.96 1.79 11.05
N PRO A 12 13.88 1.08 10.68
CA PRO A 12 12.54 1.42 11.15
C PRO A 12 12.47 1.52 12.68
N ASP A 13 11.78 2.53 13.20
CA ASP A 13 11.50 2.81 14.61
C ASP A 13 10.07 3.36 14.71
N TRP A 14 9.08 2.47 14.72
CA TRP A 14 7.68 2.86 14.79
C TRP A 14 7.34 3.63 16.07
N GLN A 15 8.09 3.43 17.15
CA GLN A 15 7.86 4.13 18.41
C GLN A 15 8.26 5.61 18.30
N ASP A 16 9.39 5.94 17.65
CA ASP A 16 9.76 7.34 17.35
C ASP A 16 8.80 7.97 16.35
N PHE A 17 8.39 7.21 15.33
CA PHE A 17 7.36 7.63 14.39
C PHE A 17 6.04 7.98 15.10
N LEU A 18 5.56 7.13 16.00
CA LEU A 18 4.32 7.37 16.74
C LEU A 18 4.44 8.56 17.70
N ARG A 19 5.58 8.72 18.38
CA ARG A 19 5.86 9.92 19.19
C ARG A 19 5.84 11.18 18.33
N CYS A 20 6.45 11.13 17.14
CA CYS A 20 6.44 12.23 16.18
C CYS A 20 5.01 12.62 15.79
N LEU A 21 4.16 11.64 15.43
CA LEU A 21 2.74 11.89 15.10
C LEU A 21 1.97 12.50 16.29
N ARG A 22 2.27 12.07 17.52
CA ARG A 22 1.68 12.60 18.75
C ARG A 22 2.27 13.94 19.18
N ARG A 23 3.29 14.44 18.48
CA ARG A 23 4.06 15.65 18.84
C ARG A 23 4.71 15.54 20.22
N GLU A 24 5.20 14.36 20.55
CA GLU A 24 5.87 14.05 21.82
C GLU A 24 7.39 14.11 21.64
N GLY A 25 8.00 15.22 22.07
CA GLY A 25 9.45 15.44 21.98
C GLY A 25 9.94 15.80 20.57
N THR A 26 11.25 15.74 20.37
CA THR A 26 11.90 15.99 19.07
C THR A 26 12.30 14.65 18.44
N PRO A 27 11.82 14.32 17.23
CA PRO A 27 12.17 13.06 16.58
C PRO A 27 13.66 13.04 16.21
N LYS A 28 14.26 11.84 16.22
CA LYS A 28 15.70 11.68 15.93
C LYS A 28 16.02 11.92 14.46
N ARG A 29 15.02 11.77 13.59
CA ARG A 29 15.09 11.99 12.14
C ARG A 29 13.73 12.44 11.62
N VAL A 30 13.70 12.89 10.38
CA VAL A 30 12.44 13.05 9.65
C VAL A 30 11.87 11.65 9.36
N HIS A 31 10.61 11.45 9.71
CA HIS A 31 9.84 10.27 9.31
C HIS A 31 9.13 10.55 7.99
N PHE A 32 9.11 9.56 7.10
CA PHE A 32 8.46 9.67 5.80
C PHE A 32 7.23 8.77 5.77
N ILE A 33 6.18 9.24 5.10
CA ILE A 33 5.02 8.44 4.72
C ILE A 33 4.89 8.57 3.21
N GLU A 34 4.87 7.44 2.52
CA GLU A 34 4.44 7.30 1.14
C GLU A 34 3.08 6.60 1.11
N LEU A 35 2.13 7.18 0.37
CA LEU A 35 0.78 6.65 0.27
C LEU A 35 0.79 5.40 -0.61
N ILE A 36 1.36 5.49 -1.81
CA ILE A 36 1.37 4.37 -2.76
C ILE A 36 2.65 4.42 -3.60
N ILE A 37 3.43 3.34 -3.54
CA ILE A 37 4.49 3.06 -4.51
C ILE A 37 3.88 2.20 -5.62
N ASP A 38 3.97 2.64 -6.86
CA ASP A 38 3.47 1.88 -8.01
C ASP A 38 4.10 0.47 -8.10
N SER A 39 3.30 -0.53 -8.46
CA SER A 39 3.72 -1.94 -8.44
C SER A 39 4.99 -2.23 -9.27
N GLU A 40 5.11 -1.59 -10.42
CA GLU A 40 6.27 -1.70 -11.32
C GLU A 40 7.53 -1.05 -10.72
N VAL A 41 7.36 0.03 -9.95
CA VAL A 41 8.46 0.66 -9.21
C VAL A 41 8.89 -0.23 -8.05
N GLN A 42 7.92 -0.82 -7.32
CA GLN A 42 8.22 -1.82 -6.28
C GLN A 42 9.01 -3.00 -6.85
N GLU A 43 8.59 -3.53 -7.99
CA GLU A 43 9.24 -4.67 -8.67
C GLU A 43 10.67 -4.33 -9.10
N GLU A 44 10.88 -3.16 -9.69
CA GLU A 44 12.20 -2.69 -10.09
C GLU A 44 13.13 -2.53 -8.88
N ILE A 45 12.64 -1.95 -7.78
CA ILE A 45 13.42 -1.81 -6.53
C ILE A 45 13.77 -3.19 -5.97
N CYS A 46 12.78 -4.08 -5.83
CA CYS A 46 12.99 -5.43 -5.32
C CYS A 46 14.01 -6.21 -6.16
N THR A 47 13.94 -6.11 -7.49
CA THR A 47 14.86 -6.77 -8.42
C THR A 47 16.26 -6.19 -8.31
N ARG A 48 16.38 -4.86 -8.37
CA ARG A 48 17.66 -4.15 -8.35
C ARG A 48 18.46 -4.38 -7.07
N PHE A 49 17.78 -4.52 -5.94
CA PHE A 49 18.41 -4.71 -4.63
C PHE A 49 18.28 -6.13 -4.07
N ASN A 50 17.79 -7.08 -4.87
CA ASN A 50 17.61 -8.47 -4.50
C ASN A 50 16.83 -8.67 -3.18
N LEU A 51 15.77 -7.88 -2.98
CA LEU A 51 15.03 -7.84 -1.70
C LEU A 51 14.16 -9.08 -1.43
N LEU A 52 13.99 -9.94 -2.43
CA LEU A 52 13.11 -11.11 -2.36
C LEU A 52 13.88 -12.41 -2.17
N GLU A 53 15.18 -12.33 -1.93
CA GLU A 53 16.00 -13.50 -1.64
C GLU A 53 15.44 -14.27 -0.42
N GLY A 54 15.17 -15.57 -0.61
CA GLY A 54 14.61 -16.43 0.42
C GLY A 54 13.10 -16.31 0.65
N ILE A 55 12.39 -15.48 -0.14
CA ILE A 55 10.92 -15.42 -0.11
C ILE A 55 10.35 -16.31 -1.21
N ASP A 56 9.54 -17.31 -0.84
CA ASP A 56 8.89 -18.20 -1.79
C ASP A 56 7.80 -17.46 -2.59
N PRO A 57 7.88 -17.36 -3.93
CA PRO A 57 6.85 -16.76 -4.78
C PRO A 57 5.49 -17.46 -4.70
N LEU A 58 5.45 -18.71 -4.23
CA LEU A 58 4.22 -19.50 -4.06
C LEU A 58 3.61 -19.37 -2.65
N ASP A 59 4.25 -18.63 -1.73
CA ASP A 59 3.67 -18.34 -0.42
C ASP A 59 2.37 -17.54 -0.60
N PRO A 60 1.23 -17.97 -0.01
CA PRO A 60 -0.02 -17.20 -0.02
C PRO A 60 0.12 -15.75 0.45
N TYR A 61 1.11 -15.46 1.30
CA TYR A 61 1.44 -14.14 1.84
C TYR A 61 2.67 -13.51 1.20
N PHE A 62 3.09 -13.97 0.01
CA PHE A 62 4.22 -13.41 -0.73
C PHE A 62 4.15 -11.87 -0.85
N LYS A 63 2.95 -11.34 -1.15
CA LYS A 63 2.73 -9.88 -1.24
C LYS A 63 3.02 -9.16 0.08
N HIS A 64 2.60 -9.72 1.21
CA HIS A 64 2.82 -9.15 2.53
C HIS A 64 4.31 -9.18 2.90
N ARG A 65 4.98 -10.32 2.69
CA ARG A 65 6.43 -10.46 2.91
C ARG A 65 7.22 -9.49 2.04
N ARG A 66 6.84 -9.35 0.77
CA ARG A 66 7.41 -8.36 -0.16
C ARG A 66 7.25 -6.93 0.38
N GLN A 67 6.07 -6.55 0.88
CA GLN A 67 5.86 -5.22 1.46
C GLN A 67 6.77 -4.98 2.67
N ILE A 68 6.90 -5.96 3.58
CA ILE A 68 7.81 -5.84 4.74
C ILE A 68 9.25 -5.61 4.27
N ALA A 69 9.74 -6.44 3.35
CA ALA A 69 11.12 -6.34 2.85
C ALA A 69 11.38 -5.00 2.15
N LEU A 70 10.46 -4.58 1.27
CA LEU A 70 10.56 -3.34 0.52
C LEU A 70 10.52 -2.10 1.44
N GLN A 71 9.50 -2.02 2.31
CA GLN A 71 9.29 -0.85 3.17
C GLN A 71 10.42 -0.71 4.20
N SER A 72 10.87 -1.83 4.77
CA SER A 72 12.02 -1.87 5.67
C SER A 72 13.31 -1.40 4.97
N PHE A 73 13.57 -1.88 3.74
CA PHE A 73 14.73 -1.46 2.95
C PHE A 73 14.72 0.04 2.63
N LEU A 74 13.54 0.60 2.32
CA LEU A 74 13.38 2.03 2.05
C LEU A 74 13.38 2.89 3.33
N GLY A 75 13.44 2.28 4.52
CA GLY A 75 13.51 2.97 5.80
C GLY A 75 12.17 3.49 6.32
N TYR A 76 11.05 2.97 5.82
CA TYR A 76 9.73 3.30 6.32
C TYR A 76 9.45 2.58 7.64
N ASP A 77 8.83 3.32 8.57
CA ASP A 77 8.51 2.85 9.92
C ASP A 77 7.29 1.91 9.97
N TYR A 78 6.67 1.67 8.82
CA TYR A 78 5.39 1.01 8.73
C TYR A 78 5.24 0.18 7.45
N VAL A 79 4.22 -0.67 7.46
CA VAL A 79 3.61 -1.21 6.24
C VAL A 79 2.18 -0.67 6.13
N VAL A 80 1.77 -0.35 4.90
CA VAL A 80 0.35 -0.16 4.60
C VAL A 80 -0.29 -1.55 4.59
N CYS A 81 -1.33 -1.77 5.39
CA CYS A 81 -2.12 -2.99 5.30
C CYS A 81 -3.09 -2.84 4.11
N PRO A 82 -2.83 -3.46 2.95
CA PRO A 82 -3.50 -3.14 1.69
C PRO A 82 -4.92 -3.73 1.57
N GLU A 83 -5.37 -4.46 2.60
CA GLU A 83 -6.64 -5.18 2.63
C GLU A 83 -7.38 -4.90 3.94
N SER A 84 -7.27 -3.68 4.48
CA SER A 84 -8.14 -3.32 5.59
C SER A 84 -9.58 -3.17 5.06
N VAL A 85 -10.48 -4.01 5.59
CA VAL A 85 -11.94 -4.02 5.44
C VAL A 85 -12.50 -3.01 4.41
N GLY A 86 -12.77 -3.47 3.19
CA GLY A 86 -13.41 -2.66 2.12
C GLY A 86 -12.45 -2.03 1.09
N GLU A 87 -11.14 -2.21 1.25
CA GLU A 87 -10.10 -1.66 0.35
C GLU A 87 -9.77 -2.51 -0.87
N SER A 88 -10.19 -3.76 -0.90
CA SER A 88 -9.95 -4.59 -2.07
C SER A 88 -10.86 -4.11 -3.21
N THR A 89 -10.32 -4.16 -4.43
CA THR A 89 -11.12 -4.29 -5.65
C THR A 89 -12.10 -5.49 -5.58
N ASP A 90 -11.89 -6.41 -4.62
CA ASP A 90 -12.80 -7.50 -4.25
C ASP A 90 -13.94 -7.10 -3.28
N GLY A 91 -13.90 -5.89 -2.71
CA GLY A 91 -14.97 -5.30 -1.90
C GLY A 91 -16.18 -4.87 -2.74
N GLY A 92 -16.18 -5.17 -4.04
CA GLY A 92 -17.33 -4.97 -4.93
C GLY A 92 -17.66 -3.49 -5.25
N LEU A 93 -16.87 -2.53 -4.75
CA LEU A 93 -17.05 -1.13 -5.09
C LEU A 93 -16.57 -0.90 -6.53
N SER A 94 -17.53 -0.78 -7.43
CA SER A 94 -17.31 -0.45 -8.84
C SER A 94 -17.16 1.06 -8.99
N TRP A 95 -16.00 1.48 -9.48
CA TRP A 95 -15.72 2.85 -9.89
C TRP A 95 -15.77 2.96 -11.41
N ASN A 96 -16.29 4.07 -11.91
CA ASN A 96 -16.16 4.38 -13.32
C ASN A 96 -14.71 4.78 -13.57
N ASN A 97 -13.99 3.97 -14.35
CA ASN A 97 -12.59 4.21 -14.66
C ASN A 97 -12.42 4.49 -16.15
N LEU A 98 -11.56 5.47 -16.46
CA LEU A 98 -11.09 5.76 -17.80
C LEU A 98 -9.64 5.29 -17.92
N VAL A 99 -9.34 4.62 -19.03
CA VAL A 99 -7.99 4.11 -19.30
C VAL A 99 -7.36 4.91 -20.44
N THR A 100 -6.13 5.35 -20.24
CA THR A 100 -5.33 6.02 -21.27
C THR A 100 -3.94 5.39 -21.38
N ALA A 101 -3.24 5.67 -22.48
CA ALA A 101 -1.89 5.16 -22.70
C ALA A 101 -0.94 5.64 -21.59
N ASP A 102 -0.10 4.73 -21.09
CA ASP A 102 0.91 5.08 -20.09
C ASP A 102 2.10 5.79 -20.76
N THR A 103 2.48 6.93 -20.21
CA THR A 103 3.59 7.77 -20.70
C THR A 103 4.81 7.73 -19.79
N ALA A 104 4.75 7.02 -18.65
CA ALA A 104 5.89 6.83 -17.75
C ALA A 104 7.07 6.10 -18.42
N GLU A 105 8.25 6.09 -17.79
CA GLU A 105 9.37 5.27 -18.27
C GLU A 105 9.10 3.77 -18.04
N LEU A 106 8.59 3.43 -16.85
CA LEU A 106 8.09 2.10 -16.50
C LEU A 106 6.60 2.01 -16.84
N LYS A 107 6.29 1.73 -18.11
CA LYS A 107 4.92 1.73 -18.64
C LYS A 107 4.16 0.46 -18.29
N ARG A 108 2.89 0.63 -17.92
CA ARG A 108 1.92 -0.47 -17.88
C ARG A 108 1.38 -0.75 -19.29
N GLU A 109 1.47 -2.00 -19.73
CA GLU A 109 0.97 -2.41 -21.06
C GLU A 109 -0.53 -2.12 -21.24
N ARG A 110 -1.32 -2.25 -20.17
CA ARG A 110 -2.76 -1.99 -20.17
C ARG A 110 -3.12 -0.51 -20.06
N GLY A 111 -2.13 0.38 -19.96
CA GLY A 111 -2.34 1.81 -19.72
C GLY A 111 -2.55 2.17 -18.24
N ARG A 112 -2.84 3.45 -18.01
CA ARG A 112 -3.14 4.01 -16.68
C ARG A 112 -4.65 4.17 -16.53
N SER A 113 -5.18 3.69 -15.42
CA SER A 113 -6.59 3.80 -15.03
C SER A 113 -6.77 4.98 -14.10
N PHE A 114 -7.74 5.84 -14.41
CA PHE A 114 -8.12 7.00 -13.60
C PHE A 114 -9.61 6.91 -13.29
N VAL A 115 -10.00 7.25 -12.06
CA VAL A 115 -11.41 7.36 -11.70
C VAL A 115 -12.01 8.56 -12.46
N ASP A 116 -13.18 8.37 -13.07
CA ASP A 116 -13.93 9.44 -13.69
C ASP A 116 -14.61 10.30 -12.60
N GLU A 117 -14.01 11.45 -12.33
CA GLU A 117 -14.53 12.41 -11.34
C GLU A 117 -15.59 13.36 -11.91
N HIS A 118 -15.89 13.33 -13.22
CA HIS A 118 -16.98 14.14 -13.79
C HIS A 118 -18.36 13.62 -13.35
N ARG A 119 -18.44 12.33 -13.01
CA ARG A 119 -19.65 11.69 -12.51
C ARG A 119 -19.29 10.57 -11.54
N GLY A 120 -19.64 10.76 -10.27
CA GLY A 120 -19.49 9.73 -9.25
C GLY A 120 -20.25 8.44 -9.58
N PRO A 121 -19.89 7.30 -8.96
CA PRO A 121 -20.50 6.00 -9.24
C PRO A 121 -22.00 5.93 -8.90
N ILE A 122 -22.47 6.83 -8.02
CA ILE A 122 -23.85 6.94 -7.58
C ILE A 122 -24.22 8.43 -7.59
N THR A 123 -25.22 8.80 -8.39
CA THR A 123 -25.68 10.18 -8.59
C THR A 123 -27.17 10.38 -8.33
N SER A 124 -27.91 9.31 -8.01
CA SER A 124 -29.33 9.35 -7.66
C SER A 124 -29.69 8.26 -6.65
N TRP A 125 -30.85 8.40 -6.00
CA TRP A 125 -31.38 7.38 -5.10
C TRP A 125 -31.64 6.04 -5.80
N LEU A 126 -32.08 6.06 -7.06
CA LEU A 126 -32.28 4.84 -7.83
C LEU A 126 -30.96 4.10 -8.05
N GLU A 127 -29.88 4.82 -8.36
CA GLU A 127 -28.55 4.23 -8.50
C GLU A 127 -28.01 3.73 -7.17
N PHE A 128 -28.29 4.41 -6.07
CA PHE A 128 -27.90 4.00 -4.72
C PHE A 128 -28.54 2.66 -4.33
N GLU A 129 -29.85 2.52 -4.58
CA GLU A 129 -30.61 1.30 -4.27
C GLU A 129 -30.21 0.12 -5.17
N ALA A 130 -29.81 0.40 -6.42
CA ALA A 130 -29.36 -0.63 -7.37
C ALA A 130 -27.88 -0.98 -7.25
N TYR A 131 -27.08 -0.21 -6.49
CA TYR A 131 -25.63 -0.39 -6.42
C TYR A 131 -25.27 -1.74 -5.77
N PRO A 132 -24.29 -2.49 -6.31
CA PRO A 132 -23.91 -3.80 -5.81
C PRO A 132 -23.05 -3.70 -4.54
N TRP A 133 -23.65 -3.24 -3.43
CA TRP A 133 -22.96 -3.13 -2.15
C TRP A 133 -22.36 -4.47 -1.71
N PRO A 134 -21.12 -4.49 -1.20
CA PRO A 134 -20.55 -5.71 -0.65
C PRO A 134 -21.41 -6.26 0.49
N ALA A 135 -21.59 -7.57 0.51
CA ALA A 135 -22.18 -8.25 1.66
C ALA A 135 -21.25 -8.07 2.88
N PRO A 136 -21.75 -7.67 4.06
CA PRO A 136 -20.91 -7.47 5.24
C PRO A 136 -20.06 -8.70 5.59
N GLY A 137 -20.57 -9.92 5.35
CA GLY A 137 -19.85 -11.18 5.59
C GLY A 137 -18.75 -11.50 4.58
N ALA A 138 -18.62 -10.76 3.47
CA ALA A 138 -17.51 -10.91 2.52
C ALA A 138 -16.23 -10.21 3.02
N LEU A 139 -16.36 -9.31 3.99
CA LEU A 139 -15.26 -8.61 4.62
C LEU A 139 -14.47 -9.57 5.53
N ASN A 140 -13.15 -9.50 5.50
CA ASN A 140 -12.29 -10.32 6.34
C ASN A 140 -11.07 -9.53 6.83
N THR A 141 -10.44 -10.03 7.88
CA THR A 141 -9.31 -9.39 8.59
C THR A 141 -8.00 -10.18 8.45
N ARG A 142 -7.94 -11.15 7.53
CA ARG A 142 -6.81 -12.10 7.42
C ARG A 142 -5.46 -11.40 7.26
N SER A 143 -5.42 -10.32 6.48
CA SER A 143 -4.21 -9.53 6.29
C SER A 143 -3.76 -8.81 7.55
N LEU A 144 -4.70 -8.26 8.33
CA LEU A 144 -4.41 -7.63 9.63
C LEU A 144 -3.88 -8.66 10.63
N GLU A 145 -4.53 -9.83 10.72
CA GLU A 145 -4.12 -10.93 11.59
C GLU A 145 -2.71 -11.43 11.23
N TRP A 146 -2.44 -11.63 9.94
CA TRP A 146 -1.13 -12.08 9.49
C TRP A 146 -0.03 -11.07 9.80
N PHE A 147 -0.26 -9.77 9.52
CA PHE A 147 0.73 -8.74 9.84
C PHE A 147 0.95 -8.61 11.34
N GLN A 148 -0.10 -8.73 12.17
CA GLN A 148 0.05 -8.71 13.62
C GLN A 148 1.02 -9.80 14.12
N GLU A 149 1.04 -10.98 13.48
CA GLU A 149 1.90 -12.10 13.85
C GLU A 149 3.29 -12.06 13.19
N ASN A 150 3.45 -11.43 12.02
CA ASN A 150 4.65 -11.55 11.18
C ASN A 150 5.42 -10.24 10.98
N LEU A 151 4.88 -9.09 11.40
CA LEU A 151 5.55 -7.80 11.24
C LEU A 151 6.76 -7.72 12.20
N PRO A 152 7.92 -7.20 11.73
CA PRO A 152 9.07 -6.95 12.61
C PRO A 152 8.71 -6.01 13.77
N GLU A 153 9.29 -6.25 14.95
CA GLU A 153 9.00 -5.50 16.18
C GLU A 153 9.25 -3.99 16.07
N ASN A 154 10.11 -3.58 15.12
CA ASN A 154 10.52 -2.20 14.89
C ASN A 154 9.68 -1.47 13.81
N MET A 155 8.63 -2.12 13.29
CA MET A 155 7.67 -1.51 12.37
C MET A 155 6.24 -1.52 12.95
N CYS A 156 5.35 -0.67 12.44
CA CYS A 156 3.92 -0.72 12.72
C CYS A 156 3.07 -0.91 11.46
N MET A 157 1.77 -1.13 11.64
CA MET A 157 0.80 -1.09 10.56
C MET A 157 0.15 0.29 10.48
N VAL A 158 0.00 0.80 9.26
CA VAL A 158 -0.93 1.90 8.97
C VAL A 158 -2.14 1.29 8.26
N GLY A 159 -3.33 1.51 8.84
CA GLY A 159 -4.60 1.17 8.21
C GLY A 159 -5.16 2.37 7.45
N GLY A 160 -5.90 2.10 6.37
CA GLY A 160 -6.49 3.13 5.51
C GLY A 160 -5.80 3.30 4.16
N LEU A 161 -6.08 4.46 3.55
CA LEU A 161 -5.75 4.97 2.19
C LEU A 161 -6.99 5.21 1.31
N VAL A 162 -8.20 4.90 1.78
CA VAL A 162 -9.45 5.33 1.12
C VAL A 162 -9.99 6.58 1.79
N GLY A 163 -9.90 7.71 1.09
CA GLY A 163 -10.72 8.88 1.38
C GLY A 163 -12.02 8.80 0.57
N SER A 164 -13.17 8.85 1.23
CA SER A 164 -14.42 9.20 0.56
C SER A 164 -14.47 10.72 0.46
N PHE A 165 -14.31 11.28 -0.74
CA PHE A 165 -14.50 12.70 -1.02
C PHE A 165 -15.95 12.97 -1.46
#